data_AF-A0A8T6PZ79-F1
#
_entry.id   AF-A0A8T6PZ79-F1
#
_cell.length_a   1.000
_cell.length_b   1.000
_cell.length_c   1.000
_cell.angle_alpha   90.00
_cell.angle_beta   90.00
_cell.angle_gamma   90.00
#
_symmetry.space_group_name_H-M   'P 1'
#
loop_
_entity.id
_entity.type
_entity.pdbx_description
1 polymer ?
#
loop_
_entity_poly.entity_id
_entity_poly.type
_entity_poly.pdbx_seq_one_letter_code
_entity_poly.pdbx_strand_id
1 'polypeptide(L)'
;LLAKDGYTKEHPFKIKLITYDGRPELSKIAQVLQSDAKKANIEIDIKSVDDIEGYLKDRSAWDATMYSFGTIPRGDTGYFFNQAYKKDGAINKGDYNNSNVDDLINQLNHTVDVKERHNISNDIIKLSSRDVPNSYIAYNDQIVAANS
;
A
#
# COMPACT_ATOMS: atom_id res chain seq x y z
N LEU A 1 -16.90 9.66 6.81
CA LEU A 1 -16.33 9.69 5.45
C LEU A 1 -17.28 9.04 4.46
N LEU A 2 -17.57 7.75 4.58
CA LEU A 2 -18.52 7.00 3.74
C LEU A 2 -19.90 7.64 3.54
N ALA A 3 -20.45 8.30 4.57
CA ALA A 3 -21.73 9.02 4.46
C ALA A 3 -21.67 10.20 3.46
N LYS A 4 -20.50 10.79 3.21
CA LYS A 4 -20.31 11.85 2.19
C LYS A 4 -20.55 11.31 0.78
N ASP A 5 -20.30 10.01 0.59
CA ASP A 5 -20.45 9.31 -0.69
C ASP A 5 -21.75 8.49 -0.74
N GLY A 6 -22.64 8.65 0.26
CA GLY A 6 -23.98 8.06 0.27
C GLY A 6 -24.06 6.62 0.77
N TYR A 7 -22.98 6.04 1.29
CA TYR A 7 -23.02 4.67 1.82
C TYR A 7 -23.72 4.61 3.18
N THR A 8 -24.67 3.69 3.30
CA THR A 8 -25.47 3.43 4.51
C THR A 8 -25.45 1.94 4.84
N LYS A 9 -26.16 1.54 5.89
CA LYS A 9 -26.29 0.12 6.24
C LYS A 9 -27.06 -0.67 5.17
N GLU A 10 -28.06 -0.05 4.56
CA GLU A 10 -28.90 -0.62 3.50
C GLU A 10 -28.17 -0.67 2.15
N HIS A 11 -27.26 0.27 1.93
CA HIS A 11 -26.43 0.37 0.74
C HIS A 11 -24.95 0.47 1.16
N PRO A 12 -24.35 -0.63 1.65
CA PRO A 12 -22.99 -0.62 2.15
C PRO A 12 -21.98 -0.46 1.01
N PHE A 13 -20.81 0.09 1.33
CA PHE A 13 -19.68 0.11 0.40
C PHE A 13 -19.10 -1.30 0.28
N LYS A 14 -18.88 -1.79 -0.94
CA LYS A 14 -18.34 -3.14 -1.17
C LYS A 14 -16.89 -3.06 -1.61
N ILE A 15 -16.03 -3.90 -1.04
CA ILE A 15 -14.62 -3.99 -1.38
C ILE A 15 -14.25 -5.46 -1.61
N LYS A 16 -13.67 -5.77 -2.76
CA LYS A 16 -12.96 -7.01 -3.02
C LYS A 16 -11.50 -6.87 -2.57
N LEU A 17 -11.19 -7.43 -1.40
CA LEU A 17 -9.88 -7.36 -0.75
C LEU A 17 -9.08 -8.64 -1.05
N ILE A 18 -7.95 -8.49 -1.72
CA ILE A 18 -7.05 -9.61 -2.02
C ILE A 18 -6.06 -9.85 -0.88
N THR A 19 -5.74 -11.10 -0.59
CA THR A 19 -4.68 -11.50 0.33
C THR A 19 -3.91 -12.71 -0.23
N TYR A 20 -2.81 -13.09 0.40
CA TYR A 20 -1.99 -14.24 0.01
C TYR A 20 -1.24 -14.78 1.24
N ASP A 21 -0.92 -16.07 1.24
CA ASP A 21 -0.40 -16.76 2.44
C ASP A 21 1.13 -16.74 2.56
N GLY A 22 1.84 -16.21 1.56
CA GLY A 22 3.30 -16.01 1.60
C GLY A 22 3.80 -15.08 2.71
N ARG A 23 2.88 -14.32 3.34
CA ARG A 23 3.08 -13.53 4.56
C ARG A 23 1.99 -13.91 5.56
N PRO A 24 2.27 -14.78 6.56
CA PRO A 24 1.23 -15.45 7.34
C PRO A 24 0.27 -14.52 8.09
N GLU A 25 0.67 -13.28 8.40
CA GLU A 25 -0.11 -12.31 9.14
C GLU A 25 -1.15 -11.59 8.26
N LEU A 26 -0.92 -11.45 6.95
CA LEU A 26 -1.76 -10.63 6.08
C LEU A 26 -3.21 -11.12 6.01
N SER A 27 -3.40 -12.42 5.81
CA SER A 27 -4.74 -13.02 5.79
C SER A 27 -5.46 -12.86 7.13
N LYS A 28 -4.73 -12.86 8.26
CA LYS A 28 -5.31 -12.63 9.60
C LYS A 28 -5.75 -11.17 9.78
N ILE A 29 -4.92 -10.22 9.32
CA ILE A 29 -5.27 -8.80 9.32
C ILE A 29 -6.51 -8.55 8.46
N ALA A 30 -6.60 -9.16 7.27
CA ALA A 30 -7.77 -9.03 6.41
C ALA A 30 -9.07 -9.47 7.10
N GLN A 31 -9.05 -10.57 7.86
CA GLN A 31 -10.21 -11.04 8.64
C GLN A 31 -10.65 -10.04 9.71
N VAL A 32 -9.69 -9.43 10.43
CA VAL A 32 -9.99 -8.38 11.41
C VAL A 32 -10.57 -7.15 10.72
N LEU A 33 -9.98 -6.72 9.59
CA LEU A 33 -10.49 -5.61 8.79
C LEU A 33 -11.93 -5.87 8.32
N GLN A 34 -12.24 -7.06 7.78
CA GLN A 34 -13.60 -7.40 7.37
C GLN A 34 -14.60 -7.32 8.54
N SER A 35 -14.23 -7.85 9.71
CA SER A 35 -15.08 -7.82 10.90
C SER A 35 -15.36 -6.39 11.38
N ASP A 36 -14.33 -5.54 11.45
CA ASP A 36 -14.46 -4.16 11.91
C ASP A 36 -15.10 -3.24 10.88
N ALA A 37 -14.76 -3.41 9.60
CA ALA A 37 -15.29 -2.60 8.50
C ALA A 37 -16.81 -2.78 8.34
N LYS A 38 -17.35 -3.96 8.69
CA LYS A 38 -18.80 -4.21 8.74
C LYS A 38 -19.52 -3.26 9.70
N LYS A 39 -18.90 -2.89 10.82
CA LYS A 39 -19.45 -1.92 11.79
C LYS A 39 -19.52 -0.49 11.20
N ALA A 40 -18.75 -0.23 10.15
CA ALA A 40 -18.70 1.03 9.42
C ALA A 40 -19.51 1.03 8.11
N ASN A 41 -20.37 0.02 7.87
CA ASN A 41 -21.11 -0.17 6.62
C ASN A 41 -20.23 -0.45 5.39
N ILE A 42 -19.12 -1.16 5.59
CA ILE A 42 -18.30 -1.71 4.51
C ILE A 42 -18.44 -3.24 4.51
N GLU A 43 -18.81 -3.80 3.36
CA GLU A 43 -18.82 -5.24 3.10
C GLU A 43 -17.53 -5.61 2.37
N ILE A 44 -16.63 -6.32 3.04
CA ILE A 44 -15.37 -6.78 2.45
C ILE A 44 -15.53 -8.24 2.02
N ASP A 45 -15.29 -8.52 0.74
CA ASP A 45 -15.11 -9.87 0.20
C ASP A 45 -13.61 -10.19 0.13
N ILE A 46 -13.16 -11.14 0.96
CA ILE A 46 -11.75 -11.52 1.03
C ILE A 46 -11.48 -12.65 0.05
N LYS A 47 -10.51 -12.46 -0.85
CA LYS A 47 -10.03 -13.50 -1.76
C LYS A 47 -8.54 -13.77 -1.54
N SER A 48 -8.21 -14.98 -1.09
CA SER A 48 -6.83 -15.46 -1.10
C SER A 48 -6.44 -15.91 -2.51
N VAL A 49 -5.19 -15.63 -2.92
CA VAL A 49 -4.62 -16.02 -4.21
C VAL A 49 -3.22 -16.59 -4.05
N ASP A 50 -2.86 -17.54 -4.91
CA ASP A 50 -1.55 -18.19 -4.88
C ASP A 50 -0.46 -17.31 -5.49
N ASP A 51 -0.75 -16.64 -6.61
CA ASP A 51 0.14 -15.70 -7.29
C ASP A 51 -0.39 -14.27 -7.21
N ILE A 52 0.02 -13.55 -6.17
CA ILE A 52 -0.39 -12.16 -5.95
C ILE A 52 0.13 -11.23 -7.05
N GLU A 53 1.35 -11.43 -7.54
CA GLU A 53 1.96 -10.55 -8.53
C GLU A 53 1.32 -10.70 -9.91
N GLY A 54 0.94 -11.92 -10.28
CA GLY A 54 0.14 -12.19 -11.48
C GLY A 54 -1.28 -11.66 -11.35
N TYR A 55 -1.94 -11.93 -10.22
CA TYR A 55 -3.35 -11.57 -10.01
C TYR A 55 -3.58 -10.05 -10.06
N LEU A 56 -2.70 -9.26 -9.43
CA LEU A 56 -2.86 -7.81 -9.36
C LEU A 56 -2.66 -7.08 -10.71
N LYS A 57 -2.16 -7.76 -11.75
CA LYS A 57 -2.05 -7.18 -13.11
C LYS A 57 -3.41 -6.92 -13.75
N ASP A 58 -4.41 -7.74 -13.45
CA ASP A 58 -5.79 -7.45 -13.82
C ASP A 58 -6.38 -6.45 -12.81
N ARG A 59 -6.22 -5.16 -13.11
CA ARG A 59 -6.73 -4.06 -12.28
C ARG A 59 -8.26 -4.05 -12.14
N SER A 60 -9.00 -4.80 -12.96
CA SER A 60 -10.45 -4.94 -12.81
C SER A 60 -10.86 -6.02 -11.81
N ALA A 61 -9.91 -6.86 -11.37
CA ALA A 61 -10.17 -8.04 -10.56
C ALA A 61 -10.14 -7.78 -9.04
N TRP A 62 -9.88 -6.56 -8.58
CA TRP A 62 -9.69 -6.21 -7.17
C TRP A 62 -9.95 -4.72 -6.90
N ASP A 63 -10.33 -4.40 -5.67
CA ASP A 63 -10.49 -3.01 -5.21
C ASP A 63 -9.35 -2.59 -4.26
N ALA A 64 -8.91 -3.53 -3.41
CA ALA A 64 -7.77 -3.36 -2.52
C ALA A 64 -7.01 -4.68 -2.35
N THR A 65 -5.78 -4.62 -1.85
CA THR A 65 -4.98 -5.80 -1.53
C THR A 65 -4.20 -5.62 -0.24
N MET A 66 -4.09 -6.69 0.53
CA MET A 66 -3.01 -6.83 1.50
C MET A 66 -1.69 -6.93 0.75
N TYR A 67 -0.65 -6.26 1.25
CA TYR A 67 0.65 -6.24 0.58
C TYR A 67 1.78 -6.10 1.59
N SER A 68 2.98 -6.50 1.18
CA SER A 68 4.19 -6.45 2.01
C SER A 68 5.37 -6.13 1.11
N PHE A 69 6.21 -5.19 1.54
CA PHE A 69 7.35 -4.75 0.74
C PHE A 69 8.52 -4.29 1.61
N GLY A 70 9.75 -4.59 1.18
CA GLY A 70 10.95 -4.04 1.78
C GLY A 70 11.16 -2.60 1.31
N THR A 71 10.71 -1.64 2.11
CA THR A 71 10.63 -0.22 1.71
C THR A 71 11.98 0.51 1.69
N ILE A 72 12.97 0.08 2.47
CA ILE A 72 14.29 0.75 2.54
C ILE A 72 15.45 -0.26 2.58
N PRO A 73 15.58 -1.15 1.58
CA PRO A 73 16.51 -2.29 1.65
C PRO A 73 17.99 -1.89 1.60
N ARG A 74 18.31 -0.66 1.19
CA ARG A 74 19.68 -0.17 0.97
C ARG A 74 19.95 1.19 1.65
N GLY A 75 19.14 1.56 2.64
CA GLY A 75 19.36 2.77 3.44
C GLY A 75 18.91 4.09 2.79
N ASP A 76 18.20 4.06 1.66
CA ASP A 76 17.65 5.26 1.00
C ASP A 76 16.20 5.04 0.52
N THR A 77 15.36 6.06 0.67
CA THR A 77 13.92 6.02 0.39
C THR A 77 13.57 6.17 -1.10
N GLY A 78 14.50 6.68 -1.91
CA GLY A 78 14.27 6.93 -3.33
C GLY A 78 13.89 5.67 -4.10
N TYR A 79 14.40 4.51 -3.71
CA TYR A 79 14.00 3.24 -4.29
C TYR A 79 12.49 2.99 -4.14
N PHE A 80 11.95 3.14 -2.93
CA PHE A 80 10.52 2.91 -2.70
C PHE A 80 9.67 3.92 -3.44
N PHE A 81 9.98 5.21 -3.36
CA PHE A 81 9.16 6.22 -4.02
C PHE A 81 9.11 6.02 -5.55
N ASN A 82 10.24 5.71 -6.20
CA ASN A 82 10.23 5.45 -7.64
C ASN A 82 9.46 4.18 -8.01
N GLN A 83 9.48 3.14 -7.17
CA GLN A 83 8.83 1.87 -7.50
C GLN A 83 7.35 1.82 -7.10
N ALA A 84 6.95 2.59 -6.10
CA ALA A 84 5.60 2.55 -5.50
C ALA A 84 4.74 3.77 -5.82
N TYR A 85 5.33 4.95 -6.05
CA TYR A 85 4.59 6.21 -6.19
C TYR A 85 4.70 6.86 -7.57
N LYS A 86 5.61 6.40 -8.42
CA LYS A 86 5.64 6.80 -9.83
C LYS A 86 4.74 5.89 -10.64
N LYS A 87 4.09 6.46 -11.66
CA LYS A 87 3.44 5.68 -12.70
C LYS A 87 4.42 4.67 -13.31
N ASP A 88 3.92 3.47 -13.62
CA ASP A 88 4.69 2.34 -14.15
C ASP A 88 5.80 1.80 -13.21
N GLY A 89 5.87 2.28 -11.95
CA GLY A 89 6.71 1.70 -10.91
C GLY A 89 6.33 0.25 -10.64
N ALA A 90 7.31 -0.64 -10.46
CA ALA A 90 7.09 -2.08 -10.49
C ALA A 90 6.16 -2.59 -9.38
N ILE A 91 6.07 -1.88 -8.26
CA ILE A 91 5.18 -2.23 -7.14
C ILE A 91 4.00 -1.27 -6.99
N ASN A 92 3.84 -0.29 -7.88
CA ASN A 92 2.70 0.61 -7.92
C ASN A 92 1.48 -0.05 -8.58
N LYS A 93 0.98 -1.12 -7.95
CA LYS A 93 -0.08 -1.96 -8.52
C LYS A 93 -1.39 -1.20 -8.70
N GLY A 94 -1.70 -0.31 -7.75
CA GLY A 94 -2.89 0.54 -7.74
C GLY A 94 -2.79 1.82 -8.56
N ASP A 95 -1.66 2.04 -9.25
CA ASP A 95 -1.45 3.20 -10.12
C ASP A 95 -1.55 4.56 -9.42
N TYR A 96 -1.17 4.65 -8.15
CA TYR A 96 -1.12 5.94 -7.48
C TYR A 96 -0.15 6.88 -8.19
N ASN A 97 -0.60 8.08 -8.51
CA ASN A 97 0.20 9.10 -9.14
C ASN A 97 -0.29 10.51 -8.73
N ASN A 98 0.63 11.39 -8.35
CA ASN A 98 0.35 12.79 -8.05
C ASN A 98 1.52 13.62 -8.58
N SER A 99 1.25 14.55 -9.50
CA SER A 99 2.29 15.33 -10.17
C SER A 99 3.20 16.08 -9.19
N ASN A 100 2.65 16.59 -8.09
CA ASN A 100 3.43 17.30 -7.08
C ASN A 100 4.36 16.36 -6.30
N VAL A 101 3.93 15.11 -6.09
CA VAL A 101 4.78 14.06 -5.51
C VAL A 101 5.83 13.61 -6.52
N ASP A 102 5.45 13.47 -7.80
CA ASP A 102 6.37 13.11 -8.88
C ASP A 102 7.50 14.13 -9.01
N ASP A 103 7.20 15.43 -8.91
CA ASP A 103 8.19 16.50 -8.97
C ASP A 103 9.22 16.39 -7.84
N LEU A 104 8.77 16.13 -6.61
CA LEU A 104 9.67 15.91 -5.47
C LEU A 104 10.50 14.63 -5.61
N ILE A 105 9.92 13.54 -6.15
CA ILE A 105 10.65 12.30 -6.42
C ILE A 105 11.72 12.54 -7.50
N ASN A 106 11.38 13.27 -8.56
CA ASN A 106 12.33 13.65 -9.60
C ASN A 106 13.46 14.51 -9.03
N GLN A 107 13.14 15.45 -8.13
CA GLN A 107 14.12 16.24 -7.40
C GLN A 107 15.06 15.35 -6.59
N LEU A 108 14.49 14.46 -5.77
CA LEU A 108 15.24 13.50 -4.95
C LEU A 108 16.20 12.65 -5.79
N ASN A 109 15.82 12.25 -7.01
CA ASN A 109 16.65 11.39 -7.86
C ASN A 109 17.98 12.03 -8.29
N HIS A 110 18.07 13.36 -8.31
CA HIS A 110 19.28 14.08 -8.68
C HIS A 110 19.93 14.85 -7.52
N THR A 111 19.37 14.78 -6.31
CA THR A 111 19.96 15.39 -5.11
C THR A 111 21.08 14.52 -4.54
N VAL A 112 22.28 15.10 -4.43
CA VAL A 112 23.49 14.43 -3.92
C VAL A 112 23.64 14.57 -2.41
N ASP A 113 23.39 15.77 -1.85
CA ASP A 113 23.57 16.03 -0.42
C ASP A 113 22.58 15.21 0.42
N VAL A 114 23.11 14.40 1.35
CA VAL A 114 22.30 13.45 2.14
C VAL A 114 21.27 14.16 3.02
N LYS A 115 21.60 15.33 3.58
CA LYS A 115 20.67 16.08 4.43
C LYS A 115 19.52 16.64 3.59
N GLU A 116 19.81 17.16 2.41
CA GLU A 116 18.81 17.61 1.46
C GLU A 116 17.92 16.46 0.97
N ARG A 117 18.51 15.29 0.67
CA ARG A 117 17.74 14.07 0.35
C ARG A 117 16.75 13.72 1.46
N HIS A 118 17.17 13.75 2.72
CA HIS A 118 16.29 13.48 3.85
C HIS A 118 15.15 14.50 3.96
N ASN A 119 15.43 15.79 3.72
CA ASN A 119 14.40 16.83 3.75
C ASN A 119 13.36 16.61 2.63
N ILE A 120 13.81 16.40 1.39
CA ILE A 120 12.91 16.14 0.26
C ILE A 120 12.11 14.85 0.49
N SER A 121 12.75 13.80 1.02
CA SER A 121 12.07 12.56 1.40
C SER A 121 10.96 12.80 2.44
N ASN A 122 11.19 13.65 3.44
CA ASN A 122 10.18 14.00 4.43
C ASN A 122 9.04 14.82 3.80
N ASP A 123 9.34 15.69 2.84
CA ASP A 123 8.32 16.44 2.10
C ASP A 123 7.46 15.51 1.23
N ILE A 124 8.06 14.51 0.58
CA ILE A 124 7.34 13.46 -0.14
C ILE A 124 6.40 12.72 0.81
N ILE A 125 6.91 12.23 1.95
CA ILE A 125 6.09 11.51 2.96
C ILE A 125 4.93 12.38 3.42
N LYS A 126 5.19 13.65 3.77
CA LYS A 126 4.17 14.58 4.25
C LYS A 126 3.11 14.87 3.20
N LEU A 127 3.51 15.07 1.95
CA LEU A 127 2.61 15.38 0.85
C LEU A 127 1.78 14.14 0.48
N SER A 128 2.44 13.01 0.20
CA SER A 128 1.76 11.78 -0.23
C SER A 128 0.83 11.23 0.86
N SER A 129 1.15 11.40 2.14
CA SER A 129 0.28 10.91 3.24
C SER A 129 -1.11 11.56 3.25
N ARG A 130 -1.28 12.73 2.62
CA ARG A 130 -2.59 13.40 2.51
C ARG A 130 -3.52 12.69 1.55
N ASP A 131 -2.96 12.01 0.56
CA ASP A 131 -3.71 11.29 -0.48
C ASP A 131 -4.04 9.86 -0.04
N VAL A 132 -3.44 9.39 1.06
CA VAL A 132 -3.55 8.01 1.57
C VAL A 132 -3.31 6.98 0.44
N PRO A 133 -2.16 7.05 -0.27
CA PRO A 133 -1.87 6.16 -1.40
C PRO A 133 -1.89 4.68 -1.00
N ASN A 134 -1.47 4.41 0.24
CA ASN A 134 -1.56 3.12 0.92
C ASN A 134 -1.75 3.37 2.42
N SER A 135 -2.39 2.42 3.10
CA SER A 135 -2.45 2.39 4.57
C SER A 135 -1.34 1.47 5.11
N TYR A 136 -0.25 2.05 5.61
CA TYR A 136 0.86 1.29 6.21
C TYR A 136 0.47 0.76 7.60
N ILE A 137 0.43 -0.57 7.77
CA ILE A 137 -0.15 -1.21 8.96
C ILE A 137 0.89 -1.49 10.05
N ALA A 138 2.03 -2.08 9.68
CA ALA A 138 3.05 -2.50 10.63
C ALA A 138 4.46 -2.47 10.01
N TYR A 139 5.46 -2.23 10.86
CA TYR A 139 6.84 -2.63 10.62
C TYR A 139 7.08 -3.93 11.39
N ASN A 140 7.13 -5.06 10.68
CA ASN A 140 7.22 -6.39 11.29
C ASN A 140 8.62 -6.99 11.15
N ASP A 141 9.00 -7.83 12.12
CA ASP A 141 10.26 -8.54 12.10
C ASP A 141 10.24 -9.69 11.08
N GLN A 142 11.41 -10.02 10.53
CA GLN A 142 11.63 -11.24 9.78
C GLN A 142 11.99 -12.36 10.76
N ILE A 143 11.12 -13.37 10.88
CA ILE A 143 11.31 -14.51 11.79
C ILE A 143 11.82 -15.69 10.96
N VAL A 144 13.00 -16.22 11.32
CA VAL A 144 13.63 -17.37 10.65
C VAL A 144 13.89 -18.47 11.67
N ALA A 145 13.53 -19.71 11.33
CA ALA A 145 13.86 -20.90 12.11
C ALA A 145 14.76 -21.81 11.27
N ALA A 146 15.80 -22.37 11.89
CA ALA A 146 16.72 -23.32 11.28
C ALA A 146 16.98 -24.48 12.26
N ASN A 147 17.52 -25.59 11.75
CA ASN A 147 17.99 -26.67 12.61
C ASN A 147 19.12 -26.16 13.53
N SER A 148 19.17 -26.66 14.77
CA SER A 148 20.14 -26.27 15.81
C SER A 148 21.55 -26.77 15.53
#